data_AF-A0A352SLZ6-F1
#
_entry.id   AF-A0A352SLZ6-F1
#
_cell.length_a   1.000
_cell.length_b   1.000
_cell.length_c   1.000
_cell.angle_alpha   90.00
_cell.angle_beta   90.00
_cell.angle_gamma   90.00
#
_symmetry.space_group_name_H-M   'P 1'
#
loop_
_entity.id
_entity.type
_entity.pdbx_description
1 polymer ?
#
loop_
_entity_poly.entity_id
_entity_poly.type
_entity_poly.pdbx_seq_one_letter_code
_entity_poly.pdbx_strand_id
1 'polypeptide(L)'
;WWNQAFEAAGYIDAFQVKVLPDDAHHLDIRYNVINWVHRSTRGWSYGGSVVDPRTGEIIKGNVLLGSLRVRQDYMIASGLLAPFDEGYEQDPRMMEMALSRIRQLSAHEIGHTLGIYHNFASSVNNRASVMDYPHPKVDIINGQLSLENAYDEGIGEWDKRTILYGYQEFPEGIDESYELRKILENTATQGLLYISDNDARPAGGAHPYAHLWEYGDDPTSQLSHILEVRDIALRNFGEAVISMGTPMTYLEDVLVPIYLFHRYQLEATVKLIGGYQYSYNVRGDNQLSPSILDDDLQRKALKEMIKAVDPNVLALPESILDLIPPRPAGIPTSREQFRGNTGPSLDALSMAQTAADAAIGLLLHPQRANRLVEFNARENTLGLEEVIETLLGSTWEQSTKTGYQGVIAEVVNFVVVSHMIELHTSSQANPLTKAKVLAQLERLLDTLEERKDPMAKQASLMIDSYFENPSDFEIPSSLPAPPGSPIGSDLMMCGY
;
A
#
# COMPACT_ATOMS: atom_id res chain seq x y z
N TRP A 1 14.63 -18.99 -10.71
CA TRP A 1 13.94 -18.02 -11.58
C TRP A 1 14.94 -17.17 -12.36
N TRP A 2 15.88 -16.48 -11.72
CA TRP A 2 16.89 -15.66 -12.43
C TRP A 2 17.62 -16.35 -13.60
N ASN A 3 17.89 -17.66 -13.54
CA ASN A 3 18.46 -18.37 -14.70
C ASN A 3 17.62 -18.23 -15.98
N GLN A 4 16.29 -18.15 -15.88
CA GLN A 4 15.40 -17.90 -17.02
C GLN A 4 15.68 -16.54 -17.69
N ALA A 5 16.07 -15.52 -16.91
CA ALA A 5 16.45 -14.21 -17.45
C ALA A 5 17.83 -14.23 -18.10
N PHE A 6 18.80 -14.93 -17.51
CA PHE A 6 20.10 -15.15 -18.15
C PHE A 6 20.00 -15.99 -19.43
N GLU A 7 19.15 -17.02 -19.45
CA GLU A 7 18.87 -17.81 -20.66
C GLU A 7 18.21 -16.98 -21.75
N ALA A 8 17.30 -16.07 -21.38
CA ALA A 8 16.71 -15.11 -22.33
C ALA A 8 17.75 -14.14 -22.91
N ALA A 9 18.84 -13.86 -22.20
CA ALA A 9 19.99 -13.10 -22.67
C ALA A 9 21.04 -13.95 -23.42
N GLY A 10 20.78 -15.25 -23.63
CA GLY A 10 21.64 -16.14 -24.43
C GLY A 10 22.68 -16.92 -23.63
N TYR A 11 22.69 -16.81 -22.30
CA TYR A 11 23.57 -17.63 -21.45
C TYR A 11 22.98 -19.03 -21.24
N ILE A 12 23.83 -20.00 -20.90
CA ILE A 12 23.40 -21.36 -20.60
C ILE A 12 23.75 -21.64 -19.14
N ASP A 13 22.73 -21.92 -18.32
CA ASP A 13 22.90 -22.35 -16.92
C ASP A 13 23.79 -21.40 -16.09
N ALA A 14 23.69 -20.09 -16.36
CA ALA A 14 24.56 -19.08 -15.77
C ALA A 14 24.21 -18.74 -14.32
N PHE A 15 22.98 -18.98 -13.88
CA PHE A 15 22.57 -18.71 -12.50
C PHE A 15 22.17 -20.00 -11.77
N GLN A 16 23.01 -20.44 -10.83
CA GLN A 16 22.81 -21.68 -10.07
C GLN A 16 22.69 -21.43 -8.57
N VAL A 17 21.78 -22.16 -7.93
CA VAL A 17 21.68 -22.23 -6.46
C VAL A 17 22.15 -23.61 -6.00
N LYS A 18 23.08 -23.64 -5.05
CA LYS A 18 23.67 -24.86 -4.50
C LYS A 18 23.63 -24.81 -2.98
N VAL A 19 23.66 -25.98 -2.35
CA VAL A 19 23.85 -26.09 -0.89
C VAL A 19 25.25 -25.58 -0.55
N LEU A 20 25.35 -24.74 0.48
CA LEU A 20 26.63 -24.22 0.97
C LEU A 20 27.50 -25.41 1.46
N PRO A 21 28.79 -25.50 1.10
CA PRO A 21 29.67 -26.55 1.62
C PRO A 21 29.77 -26.52 3.15
N ASP A 22 29.85 -27.70 3.77
CA ASP A 22 29.87 -27.86 5.25
C ASP A 22 31.07 -27.14 5.92
N ASP A 23 32.16 -26.93 5.20
CA ASP A 23 33.37 -26.25 5.68
C ASP A 23 33.42 -24.75 5.33
N ALA A 24 32.42 -24.22 4.61
CA ALA A 24 32.36 -22.83 4.23
C ALA A 24 31.68 -21.95 5.30
N HIS A 25 32.29 -20.83 5.64
CA HIS A 25 31.69 -19.84 6.52
C HIS A 25 30.64 -19.01 5.76
N HIS A 26 29.48 -18.72 6.35
CA HIS A 26 28.42 -17.94 5.67
C HIS A 26 28.81 -16.50 5.26
N LEU A 27 29.87 -15.95 5.87
CA LEU A 27 30.45 -14.65 5.50
C LEU A 27 31.62 -14.75 4.51
N ASP A 28 32.00 -15.94 4.04
CA ASP A 28 33.11 -16.14 3.11
C ASP A 28 32.88 -15.40 1.78
N ILE A 29 33.83 -14.56 1.37
CA ILE A 29 33.73 -13.70 0.18
C ILE A 29 33.59 -14.50 -1.12
N ARG A 30 34.02 -15.76 -1.14
CA ARG A 30 33.99 -16.64 -2.33
C ARG A 30 32.59 -17.13 -2.69
N TYR A 31 31.62 -17.01 -1.79
CA TYR A 31 30.27 -17.52 -1.98
C TYR A 31 29.24 -16.39 -1.85
N ASN A 32 28.33 -16.35 -2.81
CA ASN A 32 27.05 -15.66 -2.68
C ASN A 32 26.16 -16.50 -1.74
N VAL A 33 25.57 -15.88 -0.72
CA VAL A 33 24.86 -16.62 0.33
C VAL A 33 23.47 -16.06 0.55
N ILE A 34 22.49 -16.96 0.68
CA ILE A 34 21.13 -16.67 1.12
C ILE A 34 21.00 -17.18 2.56
N ASN A 35 20.75 -16.27 3.50
CA ASN A 35 20.61 -16.58 4.92
C ASN A 35 19.14 -16.50 5.33
N TRP A 36 18.72 -17.45 6.16
CA TRP A 36 17.44 -17.39 6.87
C TRP A 36 17.64 -16.83 8.27
N VAL A 37 16.98 -15.73 8.62
CA VAL A 37 17.18 -15.05 9.91
C VAL A 37 15.88 -14.95 10.71
N HIS A 38 16.03 -15.10 12.03
CA HIS A 38 14.98 -14.83 13.00
C HIS A 38 15.14 -13.41 13.56
N ARG A 39 14.02 -12.68 13.65
CA ARG A 39 13.96 -11.31 14.17
C ARG A 39 12.89 -11.23 15.26
N SER A 40 12.91 -10.17 16.05
CA SER A 40 11.90 -9.94 17.09
C SER A 40 10.56 -9.43 16.55
N THR A 41 10.55 -8.91 15.32
CA THR A 41 9.35 -8.41 14.61
C THR A 41 9.38 -8.88 13.15
N ARG A 42 8.27 -8.70 12.42
CA ARG A 42 8.21 -8.88 10.96
C ARG A 42 8.98 -7.79 10.22
N GLY A 43 10.30 -7.77 10.39
CA GLY A 43 11.21 -6.84 9.74
C GLY A 43 11.39 -7.13 8.25
N TRP A 44 12.07 -6.21 7.57
CA TRP A 44 12.39 -6.34 6.15
C TRP A 44 13.38 -7.48 5.89
N SER A 45 13.25 -8.09 4.71
CA SER A 45 14.32 -8.88 4.10
C SER A 45 15.19 -7.93 3.28
N TYR A 46 16.44 -8.32 3.03
CA TYR A 46 17.38 -7.47 2.32
C TYR A 46 18.33 -8.31 1.46
N GLY A 47 18.50 -7.89 0.21
CA GLY A 47 19.60 -8.24 -0.67
C GLY A 47 20.62 -7.10 -0.71
N GLY A 48 21.88 -7.42 -0.40
CA GLY A 48 22.98 -6.47 -0.51
C GLY A 48 24.16 -7.08 -1.25
N SER A 49 25.06 -6.22 -1.70
CA SER A 49 26.25 -6.62 -2.45
C SER A 49 27.52 -5.99 -1.89
N VAL A 50 28.64 -6.71 -2.02
CA VAL A 50 29.99 -6.15 -1.91
C VAL A 50 30.43 -5.77 -3.31
N VAL A 51 30.70 -4.49 -3.52
CA VAL A 51 31.03 -3.91 -4.82
C VAL A 51 32.45 -3.36 -4.79
N ASP A 52 33.23 -3.58 -5.86
CA ASP A 52 34.50 -2.87 -6.02
C ASP A 52 34.21 -1.38 -6.32
N PRO A 53 34.59 -0.44 -5.44
CA PRO A 53 34.26 0.97 -5.63
C PRO A 53 35.00 1.62 -6.82
N ARG A 54 35.97 0.94 -7.43
CA ARG A 54 36.77 1.45 -8.56
C ARG A 54 36.15 1.07 -9.90
N THR A 55 35.50 -0.09 -9.97
CA THR A 55 34.97 -0.66 -11.23
C THR A 55 33.45 -0.76 -11.23
N GLY A 56 32.81 -0.77 -10.06
CA GLY A 56 31.38 -1.06 -9.92
C GLY A 56 31.05 -2.55 -9.99
N GLU A 57 32.05 -3.43 -10.08
CA GLU A 57 31.84 -4.88 -10.17
C GLU A 57 31.27 -5.43 -8.86
N ILE A 58 30.20 -6.22 -8.97
CA ILE A 58 29.62 -6.96 -7.85
C ILE A 58 30.48 -8.19 -7.57
N ILE A 59 31.18 -8.19 -6.44
CA ILE A 59 32.08 -9.27 -6.01
C ILE A 59 31.30 -10.37 -5.28
N LYS A 60 30.30 -9.98 -4.47
CA LYS A 60 29.50 -10.90 -3.67
C LYS A 60 28.09 -10.36 -3.42
N GLY A 61 27.09 -11.21 -3.58
CA GLY A 61 25.72 -11.03 -3.09
C GLY A 61 25.50 -11.67 -1.72
N ASN A 62 24.73 -11.00 -0.87
CA ASN A 62 24.29 -11.50 0.43
C ASN A 62 22.81 -11.20 0.64
N VAL A 63 22.01 -12.24 0.84
CA VAL A 63 20.58 -12.13 1.10
C VAL A 63 20.28 -12.51 2.55
N LEU A 64 19.46 -11.73 3.22
CA LEU A 64 18.89 -12.01 4.54
C LEU A 64 17.37 -12.09 4.43
N LEU A 65 16.80 -13.30 4.52
CA LEU A 65 15.35 -13.53 4.49
C LEU A 65 14.77 -13.61 5.90
N GLY A 66 13.76 -12.78 6.17
CA GLY A 66 13.09 -12.70 7.47
C GLY A 66 12.03 -13.78 7.66
N SER A 67 12.25 -14.67 8.63
CA SER A 67 11.34 -15.78 8.95
C SER A 67 9.94 -15.38 9.43
N LEU A 68 9.80 -14.22 10.10
CA LEU A 68 8.52 -13.79 10.67
C LEU A 68 7.53 -13.25 9.64
N ARG A 69 7.95 -13.02 8.39
CA ARG A 69 7.01 -12.56 7.34
C ARG A 69 5.95 -13.63 7.04
N VAL A 70 6.37 -14.90 7.06
CA VAL A 70 5.50 -16.08 6.87
C VAL A 70 4.31 -16.07 7.83
N ARG A 71 4.51 -15.65 9.09
CA ARG A 71 3.43 -15.51 10.07
C ARG A 71 2.35 -14.53 9.59
N GLN A 72 2.75 -13.40 9.00
CA GLN A 72 1.80 -12.40 8.50
C GLN A 72 1.01 -12.95 7.32
N ASP A 73 1.67 -13.61 6.38
CA ASP A 73 1.00 -14.19 5.21
C ASP A 73 0.01 -15.28 5.66
N TYR A 74 0.41 -16.13 6.62
CA TYR A 74 -0.49 -17.13 7.22
C TYR A 74 -1.70 -16.50 7.91
N MET A 75 -1.49 -15.40 8.63
CA MET A 75 -2.56 -14.66 9.32
C MET A 75 -3.54 -14.01 8.33
N ILE A 76 -3.03 -13.43 7.22
CA ILE A 76 -3.87 -12.90 6.13
C ILE A 76 -4.68 -14.03 5.49
N ALA A 77 -4.05 -15.16 5.15
CA ALA A 77 -4.76 -16.31 4.60
C ALA A 77 -5.85 -16.82 5.55
N SER A 78 -5.56 -16.85 6.86
CA SER A 78 -6.51 -17.29 7.88
C SER A 78 -7.75 -16.41 7.92
N GLY A 79 -7.54 -15.09 7.94
CA GLY A 79 -8.64 -14.13 7.98
C GLY A 79 -9.45 -14.06 6.68
N LEU A 80 -8.85 -14.41 5.53
CA LEU A 80 -9.54 -14.49 4.24
C LEU A 80 -10.33 -15.80 4.08
N LEU A 81 -9.80 -16.92 4.58
CA LEU A 81 -10.34 -18.25 4.30
C LEU A 81 -11.20 -18.83 5.44
N ALA A 82 -11.04 -18.36 6.68
CA ALA A 82 -11.61 -18.98 7.88
C ALA A 82 -11.42 -20.52 7.90
N PRO A 83 -10.18 -21.02 7.87
CA PRO A 83 -9.88 -22.39 7.44
C PRO A 83 -10.04 -23.47 8.53
N PHE A 84 -10.20 -23.10 9.79
CA PHE A 84 -10.13 -24.02 10.94
C PHE A 84 -11.51 -24.49 11.41
N ASP A 85 -12.27 -25.14 10.52
CA ASP A 85 -13.49 -25.86 10.90
C ASP A 85 -13.19 -27.06 11.83
N GLU A 86 -14.19 -27.54 12.57
CA GLU A 86 -14.05 -28.66 13.50
C GLU A 86 -13.39 -29.89 12.83
N GLY A 87 -12.19 -30.24 13.29
CA GLY A 87 -11.42 -31.40 12.81
C GLY A 87 -10.38 -31.09 11.71
N TYR A 88 -10.26 -29.83 11.26
CA TYR A 88 -9.26 -29.39 10.29
C TYR A 88 -8.22 -28.48 10.97
N GLU A 89 -7.10 -29.06 11.42
CA GLU A 89 -6.02 -28.30 12.06
C GLU A 89 -5.02 -27.69 11.06
N GLN A 90 -5.06 -28.09 9.78
CA GLN A 90 -4.17 -27.61 8.75
C GLN A 90 -4.89 -27.43 7.42
N ASP A 91 -4.76 -26.25 6.83
CA ASP A 91 -5.22 -25.97 5.48
C ASP A 91 -4.01 -25.73 4.56
N PRO A 92 -3.81 -26.58 3.53
CA PRO A 92 -2.68 -26.45 2.62
C PRO A 92 -2.66 -25.11 1.89
N ARG A 93 -3.82 -24.47 1.64
CA ARG A 93 -3.92 -23.20 0.90
C ARG A 93 -3.14 -22.08 1.59
N MET A 94 -3.15 -22.05 2.92
CA MET A 94 -2.41 -21.05 3.70
C MET A 94 -0.89 -21.25 3.55
N MET A 95 -0.43 -22.50 3.60
CA MET A 95 0.98 -22.84 3.44
C MET A 95 1.44 -22.59 2.00
N GLU A 96 0.61 -22.95 1.02
CA GLU A 96 0.87 -22.71 -0.40
C GLU A 96 1.02 -21.23 -0.71
N MET A 97 0.12 -20.37 -0.22
CA MET A 97 0.24 -18.92 -0.37
C MET A 97 1.54 -18.39 0.27
N ALA A 98 1.85 -18.83 1.50
CA ALA A 98 3.05 -18.39 2.20
C ALA A 98 4.34 -18.84 1.48
N LEU A 99 4.39 -20.07 0.98
CA LEU A 99 5.51 -20.58 0.18
C LEU A 99 5.65 -19.82 -1.15
N SER A 100 4.53 -19.52 -1.82
CA SER A 100 4.52 -18.71 -3.03
C SER A 100 5.12 -17.32 -2.76
N ARG A 101 4.72 -16.67 -1.65
CA ARG A 101 5.32 -15.39 -1.25
C ARG A 101 6.81 -15.49 -0.98
N ILE A 102 7.27 -16.51 -0.26
CA ILE A 102 8.70 -16.68 0.06
C ILE A 102 9.51 -16.90 -1.21
N ARG A 103 9.00 -17.65 -2.21
CA ARG A 103 9.69 -17.84 -3.50
C ARG A 103 9.87 -16.51 -4.21
N GLN A 104 8.82 -15.70 -4.30
CA GLN A 104 8.87 -14.37 -4.88
C GLN A 104 9.82 -13.45 -4.13
N LEU A 105 9.73 -13.37 -2.80
CA LEU A 105 10.61 -12.57 -1.97
C LEU A 105 12.08 -13.00 -2.12
N SER A 106 12.35 -14.30 -2.20
CA SER A 106 13.70 -14.81 -2.42
C SER A 106 14.25 -14.34 -3.77
N ALA A 107 13.44 -14.40 -4.84
CA ALA A 107 13.84 -13.89 -6.14
C ALA A 107 14.06 -12.37 -6.11
N HIS A 108 13.20 -11.62 -5.44
CA HIS A 108 13.32 -10.18 -5.24
C HIS A 108 14.66 -9.79 -4.60
N GLU A 109 14.98 -10.37 -3.43
CA GLU A 109 16.22 -10.02 -2.74
C GLU A 109 17.46 -10.45 -3.52
N ILE A 110 17.40 -11.57 -4.25
CA ILE A 110 18.47 -11.97 -5.18
C ILE A 110 18.63 -10.94 -6.30
N GLY A 111 17.53 -10.36 -6.81
CA GLY A 111 17.58 -9.30 -7.82
C GLY A 111 18.40 -8.09 -7.37
N HIS A 112 18.24 -7.67 -6.11
CA HIS A 112 19.11 -6.63 -5.53
C HIS A 112 20.58 -7.03 -5.52
N THR A 113 20.90 -8.30 -5.26
CA THR A 113 22.29 -8.76 -5.34
C THR A 113 22.86 -8.74 -6.76
N LEU A 114 21.99 -8.73 -7.77
CA LEU A 114 22.34 -8.55 -9.18
C LEU A 114 22.39 -7.07 -9.60
N GLY A 115 22.28 -6.12 -8.66
CA GLY A 115 22.32 -4.69 -8.94
C GLY A 115 21.00 -4.11 -9.47
N ILE A 116 19.89 -4.82 -9.30
CA ILE A 116 18.59 -4.42 -9.82
C ILE A 116 17.81 -3.64 -8.75
N TYR A 117 17.25 -2.50 -9.13
CA TYR A 117 16.39 -1.67 -8.29
C TYR A 117 14.93 -2.13 -8.31
N HIS A 118 14.14 -1.65 -7.35
CA HIS A 118 12.69 -1.88 -7.35
C HIS A 118 12.03 -1.33 -8.62
N ASN A 119 10.98 -2.01 -9.08
CA ASN A 119 10.08 -1.48 -10.10
C ASN A 119 8.63 -1.55 -9.61
N PHE A 120 8.09 -0.40 -9.19
CA PHE A 120 6.73 -0.30 -8.66
C PHE A 120 5.67 -0.04 -9.73
N ALA A 121 6.05 -0.04 -11.01
CA ALA A 121 5.11 0.01 -12.14
C ALA A 121 4.80 -1.38 -12.72
N SER A 122 5.17 -2.44 -12.00
CA SER A 122 5.03 -3.81 -12.49
C SER A 122 3.62 -4.38 -12.32
N SER A 123 2.87 -3.97 -11.30
CA SER A 123 1.49 -4.42 -11.03
C SER A 123 0.59 -4.32 -12.26
N VAL A 124 0.58 -3.15 -12.90
CA VAL A 124 -0.22 -2.84 -14.11
C VAL A 124 0.38 -3.37 -15.40
N ASN A 125 1.60 -3.91 -15.35
CA ASN A 125 2.29 -4.52 -16.48
C ASN A 125 2.35 -6.04 -16.32
N ASN A 126 1.21 -6.66 -15.97
CA ASN A 126 1.08 -8.10 -15.83
C ASN A 126 2.13 -8.72 -14.88
N ARG A 127 2.42 -8.03 -13.76
CA ARG A 127 3.40 -8.48 -12.76
C ARG A 127 4.78 -8.79 -13.38
N ALA A 128 5.18 -7.99 -14.36
CA ALA A 128 6.40 -8.19 -15.17
C ALA A 128 7.73 -8.16 -14.40
N SER A 129 7.76 -7.86 -13.11
CA SER A 129 8.98 -7.84 -12.31
C SER A 129 8.79 -8.47 -10.93
N VAL A 130 9.74 -9.32 -10.53
CA VAL A 130 9.86 -9.75 -9.13
C VAL A 130 10.34 -8.62 -8.22
N MET A 131 10.80 -7.49 -8.78
CA MET A 131 11.30 -6.32 -8.05
C MET A 131 10.19 -5.37 -7.58
N ASP A 132 8.93 -5.76 -7.73
CA ASP A 132 7.76 -5.09 -7.15
C ASP A 132 7.45 -5.64 -5.73
N TYR A 133 6.57 -4.97 -5.00
CA TYR A 133 6.01 -5.42 -3.73
C TYR A 133 4.52 -5.76 -3.88
N PRO A 134 4.13 -6.92 -4.40
CA PRO A 134 2.70 -7.21 -4.55
C PRO A 134 2.05 -7.54 -3.21
N HIS A 135 0.79 -7.13 -3.05
CA HIS A 135 -0.11 -7.68 -2.04
C HIS A 135 -0.70 -9.01 -2.54
N PRO A 136 -1.13 -9.96 -1.68
CA PRO A 136 -1.72 -11.21 -2.18
C PRO A 136 -2.93 -10.91 -3.05
N LYS A 137 -2.90 -11.41 -4.29
CA LYS A 137 -4.05 -11.37 -5.20
C LYS A 137 -5.14 -12.32 -4.72
N VAL A 138 -6.33 -11.77 -4.48
CA VAL A 138 -7.51 -12.55 -4.08
C VAL A 138 -8.53 -12.53 -5.21
N ASP A 139 -8.87 -13.71 -5.70
CA ASP A 139 -9.94 -13.89 -6.69
C ASP A 139 -11.26 -14.21 -5.99
N ILE A 140 -12.38 -13.77 -6.58
CA ILE A 140 -13.73 -14.13 -6.11
C ILE A 140 -14.32 -15.11 -7.12
N ILE A 141 -14.51 -16.36 -6.71
CA ILE A 141 -15.01 -17.45 -7.56
C ILE A 141 -16.30 -17.97 -6.93
N ASN A 142 -17.43 -17.83 -7.63
CA ASN A 142 -18.76 -18.23 -7.14
C ASN A 142 -19.10 -17.65 -5.74
N GLY A 143 -18.68 -16.40 -5.49
CA GLY A 143 -18.90 -15.72 -4.21
C GLY A 143 -17.96 -16.14 -3.07
N GLN A 144 -16.94 -16.97 -3.35
CA GLN A 144 -15.94 -17.40 -2.37
C GLN A 144 -14.55 -16.84 -2.72
N LEU A 145 -13.74 -16.60 -1.71
CA LEU A 145 -12.37 -16.11 -1.88
C LEU A 145 -11.42 -17.25 -2.26
N SER A 146 -10.58 -17.01 -3.26
CA SER A 146 -9.52 -17.92 -3.71
C SER A 146 -8.16 -17.26 -3.64
N LEU A 147 -7.16 -18.02 -3.17
CA LEU A 147 -5.76 -17.63 -3.05
C LEU A 147 -4.84 -18.37 -4.04
N GLU A 148 -5.41 -19.09 -5.00
CA GLU A 148 -4.66 -19.92 -5.97
C GLU A 148 -3.61 -19.12 -6.75
N ASN A 149 -3.92 -17.87 -7.09
CA ASN A 149 -3.06 -16.97 -7.87
C ASN A 149 -2.49 -15.80 -7.05
N ALA A 150 -2.35 -15.98 -5.72
CA ALA A 150 -2.00 -14.90 -4.80
C ALA A 150 -0.67 -14.21 -5.12
N TYR A 151 0.32 -14.94 -5.64
CA TYR A 151 1.58 -14.41 -6.12
C TYR A 151 1.95 -15.05 -7.45
N ASP A 152 2.74 -14.34 -8.24
CA ASP A 152 3.17 -14.83 -9.55
C ASP A 152 4.32 -15.84 -9.44
N GLU A 153 4.45 -16.70 -10.44
CA GLU A 153 5.47 -17.74 -10.49
C GLU A 153 6.47 -17.49 -11.63
N GLY A 154 7.77 -17.48 -11.30
CA GLY A 154 8.84 -17.35 -12.28
C GLY A 154 9.45 -15.96 -12.34
N ILE A 155 10.19 -15.69 -13.42
CA ILE A 155 10.80 -14.38 -13.68
C ILE A 155 9.96 -13.61 -14.70
N GLY A 156 9.74 -12.31 -14.46
CA GLY A 156 8.90 -11.50 -15.33
C GLY A 156 9.66 -10.90 -16.52
N GLU A 157 8.93 -10.34 -17.48
CA GLU A 157 9.54 -9.76 -18.70
C GLU A 157 10.45 -8.56 -18.39
N TRP A 158 10.08 -7.68 -17.46
CA TRP A 158 10.92 -6.54 -17.04
C TRP A 158 12.27 -7.02 -16.50
N ASP A 159 12.27 -8.07 -15.68
CA ASP A 159 13.48 -8.65 -15.12
C ASP A 159 14.40 -9.19 -16.22
N LYS A 160 13.84 -9.86 -17.25
CA LYS A 160 14.59 -10.33 -18.42
C LYS A 160 15.22 -9.17 -19.20
N ARG A 161 14.46 -8.09 -19.43
CA ARG A 161 14.99 -6.87 -20.06
C ARG A 161 16.10 -6.22 -19.25
N THR A 162 15.99 -6.26 -17.92
CA THR A 162 17.01 -5.71 -17.02
C THR A 162 18.30 -6.52 -17.06
N ILE A 163 18.23 -7.86 -17.05
CA ILE A 163 19.42 -8.71 -17.24
C ILE A 163 20.02 -8.51 -18.62
N LEU A 164 19.20 -8.44 -19.67
CA LEU A 164 19.67 -8.15 -21.02
C LEU A 164 20.42 -6.81 -21.09
N TYR A 165 19.95 -5.78 -20.39
CA TYR A 165 20.64 -4.48 -20.35
C TYR A 165 21.92 -4.52 -19.51
N GLY A 166 21.86 -5.11 -18.32
CA GLY A 166 22.94 -5.03 -17.33
C GLY A 166 24.06 -6.06 -17.49
N TYR A 167 23.79 -7.18 -18.16
CA TYR A 167 24.71 -8.34 -18.19
C TYR A 167 25.07 -8.81 -19.61
N GLN A 168 24.44 -8.29 -20.67
CA GLN A 168 24.78 -8.71 -22.03
C GLN A 168 26.22 -8.36 -22.39
N GLU A 169 26.99 -9.36 -22.81
CA GLU A 169 28.30 -9.15 -23.41
C GLU A 169 28.17 -8.78 -24.90
N PHE A 170 28.88 -7.72 -25.30
CA PHE A 170 28.97 -7.28 -26.70
C PHE A 170 30.36 -7.62 -27.28
N PRO A 171 30.44 -8.24 -28.47
CA PRO A 171 31.71 -8.50 -29.13
C PRO A 171 32.51 -7.22 -29.44
N GLU A 172 33.83 -7.36 -29.54
CA GLU A 172 34.72 -6.26 -29.93
C GLU A 172 34.31 -5.68 -31.30
N GLY A 173 34.25 -4.35 -31.38
CA GLY A 173 33.84 -3.62 -32.59
C GLY A 173 32.34 -3.31 -32.70
N ILE A 174 31.52 -3.77 -31.75
CA ILE A 174 30.13 -3.33 -31.59
C ILE A 174 30.06 -2.03 -30.78
N ASP A 175 29.22 -1.10 -31.21
CA ASP A 175 28.89 0.10 -30.44
C ASP A 175 27.92 -0.28 -29.31
N GLU A 176 28.48 -0.57 -28.13
CA GLU A 176 27.73 -0.92 -26.93
C GLU A 176 26.69 0.15 -26.56
N SER A 177 27.05 1.44 -26.66
CA SER A 177 26.13 2.52 -26.33
C SER A 177 24.93 2.59 -27.28
N TYR A 178 25.12 2.20 -28.54
CA TYR A 178 24.01 2.07 -29.50
C TYR A 178 23.11 0.86 -29.18
N GLU A 179 23.68 -0.32 -28.93
CA GLU A 179 22.88 -1.52 -28.64
C GLU A 179 22.14 -1.43 -27.30
N LEU A 180 22.75 -0.84 -26.26
CA LEU A 180 22.08 -0.58 -24.97
C LEU A 180 20.88 0.36 -25.13
N ARG A 181 21.01 1.43 -25.93
CA ARG A 181 19.87 2.32 -26.23
C ARG A 181 18.75 1.58 -26.95
N LYS A 182 19.10 0.74 -27.91
CA LYS A 182 18.12 -0.10 -28.62
C LYS A 182 17.42 -1.08 -27.68
N ILE A 183 18.09 -1.61 -26.66
CA ILE A 183 17.44 -2.41 -25.60
C ILE A 183 16.40 -1.56 -24.86
N LEU A 184 16.75 -0.35 -24.43
CA LEU A 184 15.83 0.57 -23.73
C LEU A 184 14.62 0.95 -24.61
N GLU A 185 14.85 1.34 -25.86
CA GLU A 185 13.79 1.72 -26.79
C GLU A 185 12.84 0.55 -27.07
N ASN A 186 13.37 -0.67 -27.25
CA ASN A 186 12.54 -1.86 -27.42
C ASN A 186 11.75 -2.20 -26.15
N THR A 187 12.34 -2.03 -24.96
CA THR A 187 11.64 -2.22 -23.68
C THR A 187 10.46 -1.26 -23.56
N ALA A 188 10.67 0.03 -23.86
CA ALA A 188 9.60 1.03 -23.88
C ALA A 188 8.52 0.70 -24.93
N THR A 189 8.92 0.23 -26.12
CA THR A 189 7.99 -0.20 -27.19
C THR A 189 7.13 -1.39 -26.77
N GLN A 190 7.63 -2.26 -25.90
CA GLN A 190 6.88 -3.38 -25.33
C GLN A 190 5.89 -2.94 -24.24
N GLY A 191 5.85 -1.66 -23.88
CA GLY A 191 4.96 -1.13 -22.84
C GLY A 191 5.41 -1.43 -21.41
N LEU A 192 6.67 -1.86 -21.23
CA LEU A 192 7.25 -2.18 -19.94
C LEU A 192 7.69 -0.88 -19.24
N LEU A 193 7.00 -0.53 -18.15
CA LEU A 193 7.20 0.70 -17.38
C LEU A 193 8.20 0.51 -16.25
N TYR A 194 8.89 1.60 -15.88
CA TYR A 194 9.74 1.65 -14.70
C TYR A 194 9.59 2.95 -13.95
N ILE A 195 9.24 2.81 -12.68
CA ILE A 195 9.16 3.90 -11.72
C ILE A 195 9.72 3.41 -10.37
N SER A 196 10.60 4.22 -9.79
CA SER A 196 11.39 3.88 -8.60
C SER A 196 10.68 4.21 -7.28
N ASP A 197 11.34 3.84 -6.17
CA ASP A 197 10.92 4.16 -4.80
C ASP A 197 10.58 5.64 -4.58
N ASN A 198 11.35 6.55 -5.19
CA ASN A 198 11.23 7.99 -4.98
C ASN A 198 9.85 8.54 -5.37
N ASP A 199 9.19 7.89 -6.33
CA ASP A 199 7.88 8.29 -6.83
C ASP A 199 6.76 7.42 -6.26
N ALA A 200 7.06 6.16 -5.90
CA ALA A 200 6.07 5.20 -5.44
C ALA A 200 5.77 5.27 -3.93
N ARG A 201 6.78 5.53 -3.09
CA ARG A 201 6.64 5.52 -1.62
C ARG A 201 5.98 6.76 -1.00
N PRO A 202 6.17 7.99 -1.52
CA PRO A 202 5.58 9.17 -0.89
C PRO A 202 4.05 9.16 -0.95
N ALA A 203 3.38 9.43 0.18
CA ALA A 203 1.92 9.55 0.25
C ALA A 203 1.35 10.65 -0.69
N GLY A 204 2.15 11.70 -0.94
CA GLY A 204 1.85 12.77 -1.88
C GLY A 204 2.24 12.49 -3.34
N GLY A 205 2.72 11.28 -3.66
CA GLY A 205 3.11 10.88 -5.02
C GLY A 205 2.00 11.11 -6.05
N ALA A 206 2.41 11.30 -7.31
CA ALA A 206 1.50 11.67 -8.41
C ALA A 206 1.41 10.62 -9.52
N HIS A 207 2.33 9.65 -9.56
CA HIS A 207 2.38 8.69 -10.65
C HIS A 207 1.19 7.70 -10.56
N PRO A 208 0.39 7.53 -11.62
CA PRO A 208 -0.83 6.71 -11.61
C PRO A 208 -0.60 5.22 -11.37
N TYR A 209 0.58 4.73 -11.74
CA TYR A 209 0.86 3.29 -11.82
C TYR A 209 2.02 2.84 -10.91
N ALA A 210 2.53 3.70 -10.04
CA ALA A 210 3.72 3.38 -9.24
C ALA A 210 3.34 3.23 -7.77
N HIS A 211 3.11 2.00 -7.32
CA HIS A 211 2.59 1.73 -5.98
C HIS A 211 3.16 0.47 -5.38
N LEU A 212 3.27 0.49 -4.05
CA LEU A 212 3.61 -0.68 -3.29
C LEU A 212 2.33 -1.40 -2.88
N TRP A 213 2.39 -2.72 -2.78
CA TRP A 213 1.35 -3.56 -2.21
C TRP A 213 0.02 -3.49 -2.97
N GLU A 214 0.10 -3.52 -4.30
CA GLU A 214 -1.08 -3.62 -5.16
C GLU A 214 -0.96 -4.77 -6.17
N TYR A 215 -2.07 -5.02 -6.85
CA TYR A 215 -2.18 -5.89 -8.00
C TYR A 215 -3.35 -5.41 -8.87
N GLY A 216 -3.36 -5.82 -10.15
CA GLY A 216 -4.41 -5.44 -11.10
C GLY A 216 -3.91 -4.44 -12.14
N ASP A 217 -4.71 -4.27 -13.19
CA ASP A 217 -4.42 -3.46 -14.36
C ASP A 217 -5.16 -2.12 -14.39
N ASP A 218 -6.30 -2.01 -13.69
CA ASP A 218 -7.05 -0.76 -13.50
C ASP A 218 -7.19 -0.40 -12.01
N PRO A 219 -6.34 0.52 -11.49
CA PRO A 219 -6.42 0.97 -10.10
C PRO A 219 -7.79 1.53 -9.69
N THR A 220 -8.59 2.05 -10.63
CA THR A 220 -9.93 2.57 -10.31
C THR A 220 -10.96 1.46 -10.06
N SER A 221 -10.85 0.30 -10.70
CA SER A 221 -11.75 -0.82 -10.41
C SER A 221 -11.28 -1.63 -9.21
N GLN A 222 -9.98 -1.61 -8.96
CA GLN A 222 -9.31 -2.43 -7.96
C GLN A 222 -9.74 -2.11 -6.53
N LEU A 223 -9.99 -0.83 -6.17
CA LEU A 223 -10.47 -0.49 -4.82
C LEU A 223 -11.83 -1.12 -4.53
N SER A 224 -12.78 -1.07 -5.48
CA SER A 224 -14.07 -1.74 -5.32
C SER A 224 -13.92 -3.25 -5.13
N HIS A 225 -13.07 -3.91 -5.94
CA HIS A 225 -12.79 -5.33 -5.79
C HIS A 225 -12.22 -5.66 -4.40
N ILE A 226 -11.26 -4.89 -3.93
CA ILE A 226 -10.63 -5.08 -2.61
C ILE A 226 -11.63 -4.85 -1.47
N LEU A 227 -12.53 -3.87 -1.61
CA LEU A 227 -13.62 -3.66 -0.65
C LEU A 227 -14.61 -4.83 -0.64
N GLU A 228 -14.89 -5.44 -1.79
CA GLU A 228 -15.72 -6.65 -1.90
C GLU A 228 -15.03 -7.87 -1.27
N VAL A 229 -13.74 -8.07 -1.52
CA VAL A 229 -12.93 -9.11 -0.85
C VAL A 229 -12.99 -8.95 0.67
N ARG A 230 -12.80 -7.72 1.15
CA ARG A 230 -12.90 -7.40 2.59
C ARG A 230 -14.30 -7.70 3.13
N ASP A 231 -15.35 -7.32 2.42
CA ASP A 231 -16.73 -7.59 2.85
C ASP A 231 -17.01 -9.10 2.97
N ILE A 232 -16.62 -9.89 1.97
CA ILE A 232 -16.75 -11.35 2.01
C ILE A 232 -15.97 -11.92 3.20
N ALA A 233 -14.72 -11.49 3.40
CA ALA A 233 -13.88 -11.96 4.50
C ALA A 233 -14.49 -11.61 5.87
N LEU A 234 -14.96 -10.38 6.07
CA LEU A 234 -15.60 -9.95 7.32
C LEU A 234 -16.93 -10.68 7.58
N ARG A 235 -17.74 -10.95 6.54
CA ARG A 235 -18.97 -11.76 6.69
C ARG A 235 -18.70 -13.21 7.08
N ASN A 236 -17.58 -13.77 6.63
CA ASN A 236 -17.15 -15.12 6.96
C ASN A 236 -16.23 -15.18 8.20
N PHE A 237 -15.92 -14.03 8.82
CA PHE A 237 -15.02 -13.96 9.95
C PHE A 237 -15.69 -14.52 11.20
N GLY A 238 -15.05 -15.49 11.84
CA GLY A 238 -15.55 -16.17 13.03
C GLY A 238 -14.47 -16.97 13.73
N GLU A 239 -14.84 -17.90 14.60
CA GLU A 239 -13.89 -18.73 15.37
C GLU A 239 -12.91 -19.49 14.47
N ALA A 240 -13.35 -19.95 13.29
CA ALA A 240 -12.56 -20.72 12.34
C ALA A 240 -11.38 -19.94 11.71
N VAL A 241 -11.18 -18.66 12.01
CA VAL A 241 -9.96 -17.92 11.61
C VAL A 241 -8.77 -18.17 12.55
N ILE A 242 -8.98 -18.87 13.67
CA ILE A 242 -7.92 -19.33 14.58
C ILE A 242 -8.07 -20.84 14.83
N SER A 243 -6.97 -21.53 15.11
CA SER A 243 -7.02 -22.97 15.38
C SER A 243 -7.70 -23.29 16.71
N MET A 244 -8.34 -24.46 16.79
CA MET A 244 -8.97 -24.97 18.01
C MET A 244 -8.01 -24.91 19.21
N GLY A 245 -8.49 -24.41 20.35
CA GLY A 245 -7.71 -24.21 21.57
C GLY A 245 -6.90 -22.91 21.63
N THR A 246 -6.88 -22.11 20.56
CA THR A 246 -6.32 -20.75 20.59
C THR A 246 -7.24 -19.80 21.37
N PRO A 247 -6.71 -18.95 22.27
CA PRO A 247 -7.52 -17.96 22.96
C PRO A 247 -8.25 -17.00 22.00
N MET A 248 -9.55 -16.80 22.21
CA MET A 248 -10.42 -15.95 21.37
C MET A 248 -9.93 -14.50 21.20
N THR A 249 -9.13 -13.98 22.13
CA THR A 249 -8.55 -12.63 22.01
C THR A 249 -7.62 -12.48 20.79
N TYR A 250 -7.06 -13.58 20.27
CA TYR A 250 -6.21 -13.56 19.07
C TYR A 250 -6.99 -13.36 17.77
N LEU A 251 -8.33 -13.43 17.80
CA LEU A 251 -9.17 -12.98 16.69
C LEU A 251 -8.87 -11.52 16.31
N GLU A 252 -8.54 -10.67 17.28
CA GLU A 252 -8.17 -9.28 17.01
C GLU A 252 -6.90 -9.17 16.13
N ASP A 253 -5.90 -10.03 16.37
CA ASP A 253 -4.66 -10.02 15.58
C ASP A 253 -4.93 -10.37 14.11
N VAL A 254 -5.84 -11.33 13.88
CA VAL A 254 -6.28 -11.73 12.53
C VAL A 254 -7.20 -10.67 11.90
N LEU A 255 -8.01 -9.97 12.71
CA LEU A 255 -8.93 -8.95 12.25
C LEU A 255 -8.21 -7.73 11.67
N VAL A 256 -7.09 -7.30 12.26
CA VAL A 256 -6.34 -6.10 11.83
C VAL A 256 -6.01 -6.08 10.33
N PRO A 257 -5.34 -7.09 9.75
CA PRO A 257 -5.03 -7.09 8.32
C PRO A 257 -6.27 -7.22 7.44
N ILE A 258 -7.36 -7.83 7.91
CA ILE A 258 -8.61 -7.98 7.13
C ILE A 258 -9.43 -6.69 7.14
N TYR A 259 -9.59 -6.06 8.30
CA TYR A 259 -10.34 -4.83 8.42
C TYR A 259 -9.67 -3.68 7.64
N LEU A 260 -8.34 -3.65 7.60
CA LEU A 260 -7.57 -2.67 6.82
C LEU A 260 -6.98 -3.28 5.53
N PHE A 261 -7.60 -4.32 4.96
CA PHE A 261 -7.11 -4.99 3.75
C PHE A 261 -7.04 -4.04 2.54
N HIS A 262 -7.86 -2.99 2.55
CA HIS A 262 -7.92 -1.97 1.50
C HIS A 262 -6.87 -0.86 1.62
N ARG A 263 -6.09 -0.79 2.70
CA ARG A 263 -5.21 0.36 3.00
C ARG A 263 -4.24 0.71 1.87
N TYR A 264 -3.65 -0.30 1.23
CA TYR A 264 -2.66 -0.08 0.16
C TYR A 264 -3.33 0.32 -1.14
N GLN A 265 -4.53 -0.20 -1.39
CA GLN A 265 -5.30 0.21 -2.56
C GLN A 265 -5.81 1.66 -2.45
N LEU A 266 -5.97 2.20 -1.23
CA LEU A 266 -6.22 3.63 -1.04
C LEU A 266 -5.04 4.47 -1.54
N GLU A 267 -3.81 4.10 -1.17
CA GLU A 267 -2.59 4.77 -1.63
C GLU A 267 -2.46 4.71 -3.16
N ALA A 268 -2.85 3.59 -3.77
CA ALA A 268 -2.84 3.46 -5.22
C ALA A 268 -3.88 4.35 -5.92
N THR A 269 -5.14 4.21 -5.50
CA THR A 269 -6.30 4.88 -6.11
C THR A 269 -6.19 6.40 -5.99
N VAL A 270 -5.70 6.90 -4.84
CA VAL A 270 -5.63 8.34 -4.58
C VAL A 270 -4.57 9.07 -5.42
N LYS A 271 -3.55 8.41 -5.96
CA LYS A 271 -2.59 9.10 -6.86
C LYS A 271 -3.17 9.39 -8.24
N LEU A 272 -4.31 8.80 -8.59
CA LEU A 272 -5.06 9.19 -9.79
C LEU A 272 -5.70 10.59 -9.62
N ILE A 273 -5.97 11.01 -8.39
CA ILE A 273 -6.56 12.33 -8.07
C ILE A 273 -5.44 13.36 -8.01
N GLY A 274 -5.48 14.37 -8.89
CA GLY A 274 -4.36 15.27 -9.12
C GLY A 274 -3.12 14.52 -9.63
N GLY A 275 -3.35 13.46 -10.40
CA GLY A 275 -2.31 12.56 -10.90
C GLY A 275 -1.56 13.11 -12.10
N TYR A 276 -0.34 12.64 -12.27
CA TYR A 276 0.60 13.09 -13.29
C TYR A 276 1.35 11.87 -13.82
N GLN A 277 1.14 11.54 -15.09
CA GLN A 277 1.81 10.44 -15.75
C GLN A 277 3.13 10.92 -16.33
N TYR A 278 4.21 10.20 -16.08
CA TYR A 278 5.53 10.51 -16.63
C TYR A 278 6.40 9.26 -16.69
N SER A 279 7.51 9.38 -17.40
CA SER A 279 8.59 8.39 -17.42
C SER A 279 9.90 9.10 -17.12
N TYR A 280 10.98 8.34 -16.92
CA TYR A 280 12.34 8.92 -16.85
C TYR A 280 12.90 9.10 -18.26
N ASN A 281 12.17 9.82 -19.10
CA ASN A 281 12.55 10.01 -20.49
C ASN A 281 13.84 10.82 -20.63
N VAL A 282 14.66 10.43 -21.61
CA VAL A 282 15.84 11.17 -22.04
C VAL A 282 15.56 11.86 -23.38
N ARG A 283 16.24 12.97 -23.63
CA ARG A 283 16.03 13.75 -24.85
C ARG A 283 16.29 12.90 -26.10
N GLY A 284 15.22 12.62 -26.85
CA GLY A 284 15.27 11.89 -28.12
C GLY A 284 14.97 10.40 -28.01
N ASP A 285 14.53 9.91 -26.84
CA ASP A 285 14.00 8.55 -26.73
C ASP A 285 12.53 8.44 -27.17
N ASN A 286 11.96 7.25 -27.04
CA ASN A 286 10.58 6.92 -27.37
C ASN A 286 9.66 6.81 -26.15
N GLN A 287 10.09 7.29 -24.98
CA GLN A 287 9.29 7.20 -23.76
C GLN A 287 8.23 8.32 -23.68
N LEU A 288 7.20 8.09 -22.87
CA LEU A 288 6.08 9.02 -22.72
C LEU A 288 6.54 10.33 -22.08
N SER A 289 6.15 11.44 -22.71
CA SER A 289 6.31 12.76 -22.11
C SER A 289 5.36 12.94 -20.92
N PRO A 290 5.74 13.74 -19.92
CA PRO A 290 4.89 14.01 -18.78
C PRO A 290 3.54 14.65 -19.18
N SER A 291 2.45 14.21 -18.55
CA SER A 291 1.08 14.69 -18.82
C SER A 291 0.20 14.63 -17.57
N ILE A 292 -0.75 15.57 -17.46
CA ILE A 292 -1.81 15.53 -16.45
C ILE A 292 -2.79 14.42 -16.83
N LEU A 293 -3.29 13.67 -15.84
CA LEU A 293 -4.23 12.58 -16.10
C LEU A 293 -5.60 13.07 -16.55
N ASP A 294 -6.25 12.25 -17.39
CA ASP A 294 -7.61 12.46 -17.88
C ASP A 294 -8.62 12.75 -16.77
N ASP A 295 -9.46 13.78 -16.98
CA ASP A 295 -10.44 14.26 -16.00
C ASP A 295 -11.39 13.15 -15.50
N ASP A 296 -11.94 12.36 -16.43
CA ASP A 296 -12.86 11.27 -16.13
C ASP A 296 -12.23 10.21 -15.22
N LEU A 297 -10.94 9.94 -15.40
CA LEU A 297 -10.20 8.98 -14.57
C LEU A 297 -10.05 9.51 -13.14
N GLN A 298 -9.74 10.80 -12.97
CA GLN A 298 -9.61 11.42 -11.66
C GLN A 298 -10.94 11.41 -10.90
N ARG A 299 -12.05 11.73 -11.59
CA ARG A 299 -13.41 11.71 -11.01
C ARG A 299 -13.86 10.31 -10.64
N LYS A 300 -13.56 9.31 -11.48
CA LYS A 300 -13.79 7.90 -11.16
C LYS A 300 -13.03 7.52 -9.89
N ALA A 301 -11.74 7.85 -9.80
CA ALA A 301 -10.93 7.58 -8.62
C ALA A 301 -11.48 8.27 -7.35
N LEU A 302 -11.90 9.53 -7.44
CA LEU A 302 -12.54 10.24 -6.33
C LEU A 302 -13.79 9.50 -5.84
N LYS A 303 -14.67 9.09 -6.75
CA LYS A 303 -15.87 8.33 -6.41
C LYS A 303 -15.55 7.03 -5.67
N GLU A 304 -14.50 6.33 -6.08
CA GLU A 304 -14.05 5.10 -5.43
C GLU A 304 -13.47 5.35 -4.03
N MET A 305 -12.66 6.40 -3.88
CA MET A 305 -12.13 6.81 -2.57
C MET A 305 -13.25 7.16 -1.57
N ILE A 306 -14.34 7.79 -2.03
CA ILE A 306 -15.50 8.12 -1.19
C ILE A 306 -16.21 6.86 -0.66
N LYS A 307 -16.21 5.74 -1.41
CA LYS A 307 -16.79 4.49 -0.90
C LYS A 307 -16.07 3.97 0.34
N ALA A 308 -14.75 4.18 0.43
CA ALA A 308 -13.94 3.68 1.54
C ALA A 308 -14.27 4.35 2.88
N VAL A 309 -14.90 5.53 2.86
CA VAL A 309 -15.34 6.26 4.06
C VAL A 309 -16.83 6.10 4.35
N ASP A 310 -17.56 5.29 3.57
CA ASP A 310 -18.98 5.04 3.84
C ASP A 310 -19.15 4.30 5.18
N PRO A 311 -20.03 4.77 6.07
CA PRO A 311 -20.27 4.12 7.36
C PRO A 311 -20.64 2.63 7.28
N ASN A 312 -21.28 2.18 6.20
CA ASN A 312 -21.60 0.76 5.99
C ASN A 312 -20.34 -0.06 5.64
N VAL A 313 -19.37 0.55 4.95
CA VAL A 313 -18.08 -0.10 4.65
C VAL A 313 -17.22 -0.13 5.92
N LEU A 314 -17.23 0.93 6.72
CA LEU A 314 -16.44 1.03 7.95
C LEU A 314 -17.01 0.20 9.12
N ALA A 315 -18.32 -0.05 9.16
CA ALA A 315 -18.93 -0.83 10.24
C ALA A 315 -18.38 -2.27 10.30
N LEU A 316 -18.03 -2.71 11.51
CA LEU A 316 -17.79 -4.13 11.76
C LEU A 316 -19.14 -4.85 11.95
N PRO A 317 -19.29 -6.10 11.46
CA PRO A 317 -20.42 -6.91 11.85
C PRO A 317 -20.49 -7.10 13.38
N GLU A 318 -21.68 -6.94 13.96
CA GLU A 318 -21.92 -7.17 15.40
C GLU A 318 -21.45 -8.56 15.85
N SER A 319 -21.58 -9.57 14.97
CA SER A 319 -21.10 -10.93 15.22
C SER A 319 -19.58 -10.98 15.48
N ILE A 320 -18.78 -10.09 14.91
CA ILE A 320 -17.34 -10.01 15.21
C ILE A 320 -17.12 -9.33 16.56
N LEU A 321 -17.85 -8.24 16.83
CA LEU A 321 -17.71 -7.48 18.08
C LEU A 321 -18.05 -8.34 19.30
N ASP A 322 -19.07 -9.20 19.19
CA ASP A 322 -19.48 -10.14 20.24
C ASP A 322 -18.49 -11.29 20.47
N LEU A 323 -17.63 -11.60 19.48
CA LEU A 323 -16.71 -12.73 19.54
C LEU A 323 -15.38 -12.42 20.24
N ILE A 324 -14.92 -11.16 20.25
CA ILE A 324 -13.55 -10.82 20.64
C ILE A 324 -13.50 -10.31 22.09
N PRO A 325 -13.06 -11.12 23.07
CA PRO A 325 -12.93 -10.67 24.44
C PRO A 325 -11.67 -9.82 24.66
N PRO A 326 -11.64 -9.00 25.73
CA PRO A 326 -10.42 -8.36 26.20
C PRO A 326 -9.27 -9.35 26.43
N ARG A 327 -8.03 -8.86 26.29
CA ARG A 327 -6.83 -9.68 26.54
C ARG A 327 -6.77 -10.16 27.99
N PRO A 328 -6.63 -11.47 28.26
CA PRO A 328 -6.47 -11.98 29.62
C PRO A 328 -5.07 -11.66 30.17
N ALA A 329 -4.92 -11.77 31.49
CA ALA A 329 -3.64 -11.56 32.16
C ALA A 329 -2.55 -12.48 31.59
N GLY A 330 -1.38 -11.90 31.29
CA GLY A 330 -0.24 -12.62 30.72
C GLY A 330 -0.16 -12.61 29.19
N ILE A 331 -1.21 -12.16 28.49
CA ILE A 331 -1.17 -11.92 27.04
C ILE A 331 -0.96 -10.42 26.79
N PRO A 332 0.23 -9.98 26.35
CA PRO A 332 0.49 -8.57 26.13
C PRO A 332 -0.25 -8.06 24.89
N THR A 333 -0.52 -6.76 24.86
CA THR A 333 -0.84 -6.04 23.63
C THR A 333 0.44 -5.71 22.87
N SER A 334 0.32 -5.47 21.57
CA SER A 334 1.41 -5.11 20.68
C SER A 334 1.04 -3.89 19.84
N ARG A 335 2.05 -3.29 19.18
CA ARG A 335 1.82 -2.20 18.23
C ARG A 335 1.05 -2.64 16.97
N GLU A 336 0.89 -3.94 16.76
CA GLU A 336 0.23 -4.51 15.58
C GLU A 336 -1.29 -4.64 15.74
N GLN A 337 -1.82 -4.19 16.88
CA GLN A 337 -3.26 -4.10 17.17
C GLN A 337 -3.75 -2.65 17.10
N PHE A 338 -5.07 -2.49 16.97
CA PHE A 338 -5.68 -1.17 17.06
C PHE A 338 -5.46 -0.55 18.44
N ARG A 339 -5.37 0.78 18.44
CA ARG A 339 -5.53 1.56 19.67
C ARG A 339 -6.99 1.97 19.79
N GLY A 340 -7.45 2.14 21.02
CA GLY A 340 -8.84 2.51 21.30
C GLY A 340 -8.97 3.35 22.56
N ASN A 341 -10.15 3.95 22.72
CA ASN A 341 -10.54 4.84 23.79
C ASN A 341 -11.59 4.23 24.73
N THR A 342 -12.09 3.03 24.46
CA THR A 342 -13.07 2.31 25.30
C THR A 342 -12.43 1.48 26.42
N GLY A 343 -11.11 1.56 26.59
CA GLY A 343 -10.37 0.76 27.57
C GLY A 343 -10.17 -0.68 27.09
N PRO A 344 -10.53 -1.71 27.88
CA PRO A 344 -10.19 -3.11 27.55
C PRO A 344 -11.06 -3.73 26.44
N SER A 345 -12.19 -3.13 26.09
CA SER A 345 -13.07 -3.63 25.01
C SER A 345 -12.53 -3.24 23.63
N LEU A 346 -12.92 -4.02 22.62
CA LEU A 346 -12.63 -3.70 21.22
C LEU A 346 -13.36 -2.41 20.81
N ASP A 347 -12.60 -1.39 20.41
CA ASP A 347 -13.13 -0.07 20.07
C ASP A 347 -13.43 0.04 18.57
N ALA A 348 -14.64 -0.36 18.19
CA ALA A 348 -15.06 -0.34 16.79
C ALA A 348 -15.12 1.08 16.18
N LEU A 349 -15.35 2.12 17.00
CA LEU A 349 -15.39 3.50 16.52
C LEU A 349 -13.97 4.02 16.26
N SER A 350 -13.01 3.72 17.13
CA SER A 350 -11.59 4.04 16.87
C SER A 350 -11.07 3.31 15.64
N MET A 351 -11.49 2.06 15.40
CA MET A 351 -11.15 1.34 14.17
C MET A 351 -11.72 2.02 12.92
N ALA A 352 -12.99 2.45 12.94
CA ALA A 352 -13.61 3.23 11.88
C ALA A 352 -12.89 4.57 11.66
N GLN A 353 -12.52 5.25 12.74
CA GLN A 353 -11.73 6.49 12.69
C GLN A 353 -10.39 6.27 11.98
N THR A 354 -9.61 5.25 12.38
CA THR A 354 -8.32 4.93 11.77
C THR A 354 -8.45 4.62 10.27
N ALA A 355 -9.48 3.91 9.85
CA ALA A 355 -9.70 3.61 8.43
C ALA A 355 -10.12 4.86 7.63
N ALA A 356 -11.01 5.68 8.19
CA ALA A 356 -11.42 6.94 7.57
C ALA A 356 -10.25 7.94 7.47
N ASP A 357 -9.43 8.02 8.52
CA ASP A 357 -8.24 8.86 8.60
C ASP A 357 -7.24 8.53 7.50
N ALA A 358 -6.99 7.24 7.26
CA ALA A 358 -6.12 6.79 6.16
C ALA A 358 -6.63 7.27 4.79
N ALA A 359 -7.93 7.20 4.53
CA ALA A 359 -8.50 7.62 3.25
C ALA A 359 -8.55 9.16 3.09
N ILE A 360 -9.01 9.87 4.11
CA ILE A 360 -9.22 11.32 4.09
C ILE A 360 -7.89 12.07 4.12
N GLY A 361 -6.93 11.63 4.95
CA GLY A 361 -5.61 12.23 5.02
C GLY A 361 -4.84 12.07 3.71
N LEU A 362 -5.04 10.96 3.01
CA LEU A 362 -4.58 10.83 1.63
C LEU A 362 -5.31 11.82 0.71
N LEU A 363 -6.64 11.86 0.66
CA LEU A 363 -7.37 12.77 -0.22
C LEU A 363 -6.96 14.25 -0.05
N LEU A 364 -6.76 14.69 1.19
CA LEU A 364 -6.44 16.08 1.55
C LEU A 364 -4.95 16.35 1.75
N HIS A 365 -4.06 15.48 1.28
CA HIS A 365 -2.62 15.68 1.37
C HIS A 365 -2.18 16.99 0.66
N PRO A 366 -1.33 17.84 1.27
CA PRO A 366 -1.03 19.19 0.76
C PRO A 366 -0.42 19.24 -0.64
N GLN A 367 0.50 18.31 -0.96
CA GLN A 367 1.08 18.23 -2.30
C GLN A 367 0.04 17.90 -3.38
N ARG A 368 -0.96 17.06 -3.05
CA ARG A 368 -2.05 16.68 -3.96
C ARG A 368 -3.03 17.82 -4.12
N ALA A 369 -3.41 18.47 -3.01
CA ALA A 369 -4.26 19.65 -3.02
C ALA A 369 -3.67 20.78 -3.89
N ASN A 370 -2.36 21.04 -3.75
CA ASN A 370 -1.66 22.01 -4.60
C ASN A 370 -1.74 21.64 -6.09
N ARG A 371 -1.56 20.36 -6.45
CA ARG A 371 -1.69 19.88 -7.83
C ARG A 371 -3.10 20.02 -8.35
N LEU A 372 -4.12 19.70 -7.56
CA LEU A 372 -5.52 19.87 -7.96
C LEU A 372 -5.84 21.33 -8.30
N VAL A 373 -5.27 22.29 -7.57
CA VAL A 373 -5.39 23.73 -7.91
C VAL A 373 -4.66 24.05 -9.22
N GLU A 374 -3.42 23.59 -9.37
CA GLU A 374 -2.60 23.88 -10.56
C GLU A 374 -3.16 23.23 -11.83
N PHE A 375 -3.48 21.93 -11.77
CA PHE A 375 -3.88 21.11 -12.92
C PHE A 375 -5.26 21.50 -13.42
N ASN A 376 -6.21 21.81 -12.51
CA ASN A 376 -7.50 22.38 -12.88
C ASN A 376 -7.32 23.71 -13.63
N ALA A 377 -6.42 24.59 -13.18
CA ALA A 377 -6.16 25.86 -13.85
C ALA A 377 -5.51 25.70 -15.23
N ARG A 378 -4.72 24.64 -15.44
CA ARG A 378 -4.01 24.37 -16.71
C ARG A 378 -4.87 23.66 -17.75
N GLU A 379 -5.66 22.68 -17.32
CA GLU A 379 -6.34 21.74 -18.23
C GLU A 379 -7.83 21.52 -17.92
N ASN A 380 -8.39 22.27 -16.96
CA ASN A 380 -9.81 22.16 -16.55
C ASN A 380 -10.21 20.74 -16.11
N THR A 381 -9.28 20.04 -15.44
CA THR A 381 -9.49 18.73 -14.79
C THR A 381 -10.07 18.89 -13.37
N LEU A 382 -10.31 17.79 -12.64
CA LEU A 382 -10.79 17.77 -11.26
C LEU A 382 -10.03 18.79 -10.36
N GLY A 383 -10.79 19.67 -9.71
CA GLY A 383 -10.25 20.73 -8.84
C GLY A 383 -10.38 20.40 -7.35
N LEU A 384 -9.61 21.14 -6.53
CA LEU A 384 -9.61 20.95 -5.07
C LEU A 384 -10.97 21.24 -4.43
N GLU A 385 -11.66 22.30 -4.88
CA GLU A 385 -13.00 22.64 -4.37
C GLU A 385 -13.98 21.50 -4.58
N GLU A 386 -13.98 20.90 -5.77
CA GLU A 386 -14.87 19.78 -6.08
C GLU A 386 -14.54 18.53 -5.26
N VAL A 387 -13.25 18.25 -4.98
CA VAL A 387 -12.85 17.17 -4.07
C VAL A 387 -13.42 17.41 -2.67
N ILE A 388 -13.28 18.62 -2.12
CA ILE A 388 -13.79 18.98 -0.80
C ILE A 388 -15.32 18.94 -0.78
N GLU A 389 -15.98 19.50 -1.79
CA GLU A 389 -17.45 19.49 -1.90
C GLU A 389 -18.00 18.08 -2.05
N THR A 390 -17.33 17.19 -2.79
CA THR A 390 -17.72 15.78 -2.87
C THR A 390 -17.58 15.08 -1.53
N LEU A 391 -16.49 15.35 -0.80
CA LEU A 391 -16.27 14.80 0.53
C LEU A 391 -17.33 15.29 1.53
N LEU A 392 -17.58 16.61 1.60
CA LEU A 392 -18.63 17.21 2.42
C LEU A 392 -20.03 16.69 2.03
N GLY A 393 -20.29 16.60 0.73
CA GLY A 393 -21.48 16.02 0.12
C GLY A 393 -21.75 14.60 0.59
N SER A 394 -20.71 13.79 0.75
CA SER A 394 -20.79 12.40 1.22
C SER A 394 -20.83 12.24 2.75
N THR A 395 -20.61 13.32 3.50
CA THR A 395 -20.44 13.29 4.97
C THR A 395 -21.41 14.25 5.65
N TRP A 396 -21.02 15.53 5.79
CA TRP A 396 -21.78 16.55 6.49
C TRP A 396 -23.12 16.90 5.83
N GLU A 397 -23.23 16.80 4.51
CA GLU A 397 -24.46 17.15 3.77
C GLU A 397 -25.43 15.96 3.59
N GLN A 398 -25.12 14.81 4.16
CA GLN A 398 -26.01 13.65 4.18
C GLN A 398 -27.08 13.77 5.27
N SER A 399 -28.24 13.13 5.04
CA SER A 399 -29.26 12.97 6.07
C SER A 399 -28.68 12.19 7.26
N THR A 400 -28.97 12.64 8.48
CA THR A 400 -28.48 12.01 9.71
C THR A 400 -28.87 10.53 9.75
N LYS A 401 -27.87 9.64 9.70
CA LYS A 401 -28.04 8.21 9.97
C LYS A 401 -28.23 8.01 11.48
N THR A 402 -28.92 6.95 11.89
CA THR A 402 -29.14 6.60 13.30
C THR A 402 -28.50 5.24 13.62
N GLY A 403 -28.35 4.92 14.90
CA GLY A 403 -27.75 3.66 15.34
C GLY A 403 -26.24 3.61 15.09
N TYR A 404 -25.69 2.39 14.99
CA TYR A 404 -24.24 2.17 14.89
C TYR A 404 -23.62 2.87 13.67
N GLN A 405 -24.24 2.77 12.50
CA GLN A 405 -23.79 3.47 11.29
C GLN A 405 -23.93 5.00 11.40
N GLY A 406 -24.87 5.50 12.21
CA GLY A 406 -25.00 6.92 12.51
C GLY A 406 -23.80 7.45 13.30
N VAL A 407 -23.39 6.73 14.35
CA VAL A 407 -22.23 7.11 15.16
C VAL A 407 -20.93 7.00 14.36
N ILE A 408 -20.80 6.00 13.48
CA ILE A 408 -19.65 5.93 12.55
C ILE A 408 -19.64 7.14 11.61
N ALA A 409 -20.79 7.58 11.09
CA ALA A 409 -20.85 8.77 10.26
C ALA A 409 -20.36 10.02 11.01
N GLU A 410 -20.69 10.16 12.30
CA GLU A 410 -20.18 11.25 13.14
C GLU A 410 -18.65 11.20 13.32
N VAL A 411 -18.08 10.01 13.45
CA VAL A 411 -16.62 9.82 13.48
C VAL A 411 -15.98 10.26 12.16
N VAL A 412 -16.55 9.88 11.01
CA VAL A 412 -16.04 10.29 9.69
C VAL A 412 -16.14 11.82 9.53
N ASN A 413 -17.27 12.42 9.93
CA ASN A 413 -17.48 13.87 9.93
C ASN A 413 -16.39 14.62 10.71
N PHE A 414 -16.02 14.12 11.89
CA PHE A 414 -14.92 14.65 12.70
C PHE A 414 -13.57 14.58 11.97
N VAL A 415 -13.26 13.44 11.34
CA VAL A 415 -12.01 13.24 10.59
C VAL A 415 -11.93 14.22 9.41
N VAL A 416 -13.03 14.45 8.69
CA VAL A 416 -13.08 15.43 7.58
C VAL A 416 -12.68 16.83 8.04
N VAL A 417 -13.29 17.34 9.12
CA VAL A 417 -12.99 18.68 9.64
C VAL A 417 -11.53 18.78 10.11
N SER A 418 -11.04 17.76 10.79
CA SER A 418 -9.67 17.69 11.28
C SER A 418 -8.66 17.82 10.13
N HIS A 419 -8.84 17.05 9.06
CA HIS A 419 -7.96 17.09 7.88
C HIS A 419 -8.11 18.35 7.03
N MET A 420 -9.29 18.99 7.00
CA MET A 420 -9.43 20.31 6.37
C MET A 420 -8.62 21.38 7.11
N ILE A 421 -8.67 21.38 8.45
CA ILE A 421 -7.85 22.28 9.28
C ILE A 421 -6.36 21.96 9.12
N GLU A 422 -5.98 20.68 9.09
CA GLU A 422 -4.60 20.25 8.86
C GLU A 422 -4.06 20.72 7.50
N LEU A 423 -4.84 20.55 6.43
CA LEU A 423 -4.47 21.02 5.10
C LEU A 423 -4.30 22.55 5.07
N HIS A 424 -5.20 23.30 5.71
CA HIS A 424 -5.11 24.76 5.75
C HIS A 424 -3.88 25.25 6.54
N THR A 425 -3.57 24.62 7.67
CA THR A 425 -2.44 24.98 8.53
C THR A 425 -1.10 24.51 7.97
N SER A 426 -1.08 23.47 7.13
CA SER A 426 0.13 22.90 6.54
C SER A 426 1.05 23.95 5.92
N SER A 427 2.35 23.89 6.23
CA SER A 427 3.38 24.70 5.58
C SER A 427 3.66 24.29 4.14
N GLN A 428 3.22 23.10 3.74
CA GLN A 428 3.34 22.59 2.37
C GLN A 428 2.17 23.03 1.47
N ALA A 429 1.05 23.49 2.04
CA ALA A 429 -0.06 24.03 1.27
C ALA A 429 0.25 25.45 0.79
N ASN A 430 0.09 25.71 -0.52
CA ASN A 430 0.32 27.02 -1.09
C ASN A 430 -0.84 28.00 -0.75
N PRO A 431 -0.66 29.34 -0.91
CA PRO A 431 -1.69 30.32 -0.53
C PRO A 431 -3.04 30.13 -1.23
N LEU A 432 -3.08 29.64 -2.47
CA LEU A 432 -4.32 29.40 -3.21
C LEU A 432 -5.07 28.18 -2.68
N THR A 433 -4.34 27.11 -2.35
CA THR A 433 -4.88 25.93 -1.65
C THR A 433 -5.48 26.36 -0.32
N LYS A 434 -4.76 27.15 0.49
CA LYS A 434 -5.26 27.66 1.76
C LYS A 434 -6.53 28.50 1.59
N ALA A 435 -6.55 29.43 0.63
CA ALA A 435 -7.72 30.26 0.37
C ALA A 435 -8.97 29.42 0.03
N LYS A 436 -8.82 28.38 -0.80
CA LYS A 436 -9.93 27.48 -1.15
C LYS A 436 -10.43 26.66 0.04
N VAL A 437 -9.52 26.12 0.85
CA VAL A 437 -9.88 25.35 2.04
C VAL A 437 -10.54 26.24 3.10
N LEU A 438 -10.04 27.46 3.29
CA LEU A 438 -10.63 28.44 4.21
C LEU A 438 -12.07 28.76 3.82
N ALA A 439 -12.31 29.06 2.54
CA ALA A 439 -13.67 29.34 2.05
C ALA A 439 -14.64 28.17 2.30
N GLN A 440 -14.17 26.93 2.16
CA GLN A 440 -14.98 25.74 2.43
C GLN A 440 -15.18 25.50 3.94
N LEU A 441 -14.21 25.82 4.79
CA LEU A 441 -14.37 25.79 6.26
C LEU A 441 -15.38 26.84 6.73
N GLU A 442 -15.33 28.07 6.20
CA GLU A 442 -16.30 29.13 6.51
C GLU A 442 -17.73 28.72 6.10
N ARG A 443 -17.90 28.22 4.87
CA ARG A 443 -19.20 27.70 4.40
C ARG A 443 -19.71 26.54 5.27
N LEU A 444 -18.82 25.63 5.67
CA LEU A 444 -19.20 24.52 6.52
C LEU A 444 -19.65 25.03 7.89
N LEU A 445 -18.90 25.97 8.51
CA LEU A 445 -19.25 26.57 9.79
C LEU A 445 -20.67 27.16 9.77
N ASP A 446 -21.00 27.98 8.77
CA ASP A 446 -22.35 28.55 8.60
C ASP A 446 -23.42 27.45 8.60
N THR A 447 -23.17 26.34 7.90
CA THR A 447 -24.09 25.20 7.83
C THR A 447 -24.21 24.47 9.17
N LEU A 448 -23.10 24.34 9.92
CA LEU A 448 -23.06 23.64 11.20
C LEU A 448 -23.75 24.42 12.31
N GLU A 449 -23.66 25.76 12.31
CA GLU A 449 -24.33 26.62 13.29
C GLU A 449 -25.88 26.52 13.23
N GLU A 450 -26.43 26.26 12.05
CA GLU A 450 -27.86 26.05 11.87
C GLU A 450 -28.35 24.67 12.39
N ARG A 451 -27.41 23.73 12.55
CA ARG A 451 -27.71 22.36 12.98
C ARG A 451 -27.80 22.25 14.50
N LYS A 452 -28.65 21.31 14.95
CA LYS A 452 -28.93 21.09 16.39
C LYS A 452 -28.25 19.85 16.97
N ASP A 453 -27.70 19.00 16.12
CA ASP A 453 -27.06 17.75 16.57
C ASP A 453 -25.73 18.01 17.30
N PRO A 454 -25.35 17.16 18.28
CA PRO A 454 -24.16 17.39 19.10
C PRO A 454 -22.86 17.43 18.30
N MET A 455 -22.73 16.57 17.28
CA MET A 455 -21.51 16.50 16.48
C MET A 455 -21.31 17.76 15.65
N ALA A 456 -22.38 18.33 15.07
CA ALA A 456 -22.29 19.63 14.39
C ALA A 456 -21.81 20.74 15.33
N LYS A 457 -22.33 20.82 16.56
CA LYS A 457 -21.88 21.79 17.57
C LYS A 457 -20.41 21.61 17.94
N GLN A 458 -19.97 20.37 18.11
CA GLN A 458 -18.57 20.08 18.41
C GLN A 458 -17.65 20.49 17.27
N ALA A 459 -18.07 20.28 16.02
CA ALA A 459 -17.33 20.70 14.84
C ALA A 459 -17.32 22.23 14.67
N SER A 460 -18.43 22.94 14.91
CA SER A 460 -18.46 24.42 14.95
C SER A 460 -17.45 24.94 15.97
N LEU A 461 -17.51 24.45 17.22
CA LEU A 461 -16.56 24.85 18.26
C LEU A 461 -15.10 24.59 17.88
N MET A 462 -14.83 23.48 17.18
CA MET A 462 -13.50 23.14 16.69
C MET A 462 -13.01 24.13 15.63
N ILE A 463 -13.86 24.48 14.66
CA ILE A 463 -13.53 25.45 13.60
C ILE A 463 -13.37 26.86 14.19
N ASP A 464 -14.27 27.28 15.08
CA ASP A 464 -14.21 28.57 15.77
C ASP A 464 -12.93 28.72 16.58
N SER A 465 -12.62 27.72 17.42
CA SER A 465 -11.38 27.73 18.23
C SER A 465 -10.14 27.82 17.35
N TYR A 466 -10.16 27.15 16.20
CA TYR A 466 -9.10 27.23 15.20
C TYR A 466 -9.02 28.64 14.57
N PHE A 467 -10.14 29.26 14.19
CA PHE A 467 -10.15 30.61 13.63
C PHE A 467 -9.73 31.69 14.64
N GLU A 468 -10.07 31.53 15.91
CA GLU A 468 -9.69 32.46 16.97
C GLU A 468 -8.19 32.42 17.29
N ASN A 469 -7.58 31.23 17.32
CA ASN A 469 -6.15 31.08 17.60
C ASN A 469 -5.45 30.04 16.69
N PRO A 470 -5.23 30.35 15.40
CA PRO A 470 -4.69 29.39 14.44
C PRO A 470 -3.27 28.90 14.78
N SER A 471 -2.46 29.70 15.47
CA SER A 471 -1.06 29.37 15.78
C SER A 471 -0.88 28.42 16.96
N ASP A 472 -1.79 28.45 17.93
CA ASP A 472 -1.72 27.60 19.12
C ASP A 472 -2.77 26.46 19.10
N PHE A 473 -3.58 26.37 18.03
CA PHE A 473 -4.59 25.33 17.91
C PHE A 473 -3.96 23.96 17.69
N GLU A 474 -4.07 23.08 18.69
CA GLU A 474 -3.70 21.68 18.57
C GLU A 474 -4.78 20.93 17.81
N ILE A 475 -4.47 20.51 16.59
CA ILE A 475 -5.38 19.73 15.76
C ILE A 475 -5.56 18.36 16.43
N PRO A 476 -6.79 17.97 16.80
CA PRO A 476 -7.07 16.63 17.27
C PRO A 476 -6.59 15.59 16.25
N SER A 477 -5.71 14.68 16.68
CA SER A 477 -5.18 13.62 15.82
C SER A 477 -5.96 12.32 16.00
N SER A 478 -6.12 11.59 14.91
CA SER A 478 -6.61 10.22 14.95
C SER A 478 -5.59 9.28 15.60
N LEU A 479 -6.08 8.16 16.14
CA LEU A 479 -5.21 7.12 16.64
C LEU A 479 -4.39 6.50 15.51
N PRO A 480 -3.08 6.24 15.71
CA PRO A 480 -2.22 5.73 14.66
C PRO A 480 -2.67 4.34 14.21
N ALA A 481 -2.70 4.12 12.90
CA ALA A 481 -2.97 2.81 12.34
C ALA A 481 -1.92 1.78 12.78
N PRO A 482 -2.31 0.52 13.02
CA PRO A 482 -1.36 -0.56 13.20
C PRO A 482 -0.43 -0.64 11.98
N PRO A 483 0.89 -0.88 12.15
CA PRO A 483 1.82 -0.96 11.04
C PRO A 483 1.30 -1.93 9.97
N GLY A 484 1.39 -1.56 8.69
CA GLY A 484 1.10 -2.45 7.56
C GLY A 484 2.37 -3.08 7.03
N SER A 485 3.30 -2.24 6.58
CA SER A 485 4.61 -2.63 6.03
C SER A 485 5.52 -3.27 7.10
N PRO A 486 6.57 -4.02 6.71
CA PRO A 486 7.53 -4.59 7.66
C PRO A 486 8.08 -3.57 8.66
N ILE A 487 8.36 -4.02 9.88
CA ILE A 487 8.71 -3.16 11.02
C ILE A 487 10.24 -3.05 11.14
N GLY A 488 10.79 -1.84 10.99
CA GLY A 488 12.21 -1.55 11.09
C GLY A 488 12.50 -0.07 10.83
N SER A 489 13.77 0.33 10.77
CA SER A 489 14.13 1.70 10.37
C SER A 489 13.91 1.91 8.87
N ASP A 490 13.18 2.97 8.51
CA ASP A 490 12.93 3.41 7.12
C ASP A 490 14.21 3.83 6.37
N LEU A 491 15.31 3.96 7.09
CA LEU A 491 16.62 4.42 6.65
C LEU A 491 17.51 3.27 6.16
N MET A 492 17.05 2.51 5.16
CA MET A 492 17.97 1.67 4.38
C MET A 492 17.57 1.74 2.91
N MET A 493 18.12 2.75 2.24
CA MET A 493 18.17 2.81 0.78
C MET A 493 18.89 1.55 0.29
N CYS A 494 18.22 0.73 -0.52
CA CYS A 494 18.89 -0.35 -1.24
C CYS A 494 19.79 0.30 -2.30
N GLY A 495 21.11 0.06 -2.26
CA GLY A 495 22.04 0.46 -3.31
C GLY A 495 22.89 1.71 -3.04
N TYR A 496 23.72 1.68 -1.99
CA TYR A 496 24.96 2.46 -1.96
C TYR A 496 26.18 1.55 -1.87
#